data_AF-A0A7L5HYR6-F1
#
_entry.id   AF-A0A7L5HYR6-F1
#
_cell.length_a   1.000
_cell.length_b   1.000
_cell.length_c   1.000
_cell.angle_alpha   90.00
_cell.angle_beta   90.00
_cell.angle_gamma   90.00
#
_symmetry.space_group_name_H-M   'P 1'
#
loop_
_entity.id
_entity.type
_entity.pdbx_description
1 polymer ?
#
loop_
_entity_poly.entity_id
_entity_poly.type
_entity_poly.pdbx_seq_one_letter_code
_entity_poly.pdbx_strand_id
1 'polypeptide(L)'
;MKLSTYINANINPNHAKKLLHALKCSTNEDFHKLILNNISSVVEWFNSDDFKPYQNHLYPPLFNPKTLELDNSQYCANLAWDCNIPLNNSNVKFIYISPHGVGAAAFLTLLNQTCNVFCPASWMLQEDAKYRYMVNFMNFMDKNIAINISEINIINIEKYLCLLDPKIPILYQVRDPISLLKHSYGRDWSKVQRTYDKNFDLNYDYTLYIKYLTPNKTHMKDDFETLLHDTFFNHYLLQKINTNNIQYIDMNELSNKKSFNTLTKLANNFNFTPPHTTTKELFNRKEFRGYIRYLLPLVFHVNQNIKLTIDRYYINTEQYNIMDKFCNNNLKYDIGIYIDKNNLDIFLNHKNYNQIVNYLSSFLNDIKQIIDLTEDTMMKEDEVLYYLKHNINARLKLKNILDIELSHIKKHRPDIVSSWAYYQNFKSMCN
;
A
#
# COMPACT_ATOMS: atom_id res chain seq x y z
N MET A 1 40.00 -19.05 -26.48
CA MET A 1 39.90 -17.61 -26.86
C MET A 1 39.76 -16.82 -25.57
N LYS A 2 40.55 -15.75 -25.33
CA LYS A 2 40.40 -14.93 -24.12
C LYS A 2 38.99 -14.30 -24.14
N LEU A 3 38.28 -14.31 -23.01
CA LEU A 3 36.91 -13.79 -22.88
C LEU A 3 36.78 -12.36 -23.45
N SER A 4 37.79 -11.52 -23.22
CA SER A 4 37.87 -10.17 -23.78
C SER A 4 37.89 -10.14 -25.31
N THR A 5 38.60 -11.08 -25.95
CA THR A 5 38.63 -11.23 -27.41
C THR A 5 37.28 -11.67 -27.95
N TYR A 6 36.58 -12.58 -27.24
CA TYR A 6 35.24 -13.03 -27.64
C TYR A 6 34.21 -11.92 -27.54
N ILE A 7 34.18 -11.20 -26.42
CA ILE A 7 33.27 -10.07 -26.23
C ILE A 7 33.54 -9.02 -27.32
N ASN A 8 34.78 -8.56 -27.49
CA ASN A 8 35.11 -7.53 -28.48
C ASN A 8 34.77 -7.92 -29.93
N ALA A 9 34.83 -9.20 -30.28
CA ALA A 9 34.50 -9.67 -31.62
C ALA A 9 32.98 -9.81 -31.88
N ASN A 10 32.17 -9.99 -30.83
CA ASN A 10 30.77 -10.41 -30.98
C ASN A 10 29.73 -9.47 -30.35
N ILE A 11 30.14 -8.50 -29.52
CA ILE A 11 29.24 -7.51 -28.91
C ILE A 11 29.58 -6.11 -29.44
N ASN A 12 28.56 -5.31 -29.78
CA ASN A 12 28.81 -3.90 -30.10
C ASN A 12 29.15 -3.09 -28.82
N PRO A 13 29.82 -1.92 -28.94
CA PRO A 13 30.24 -1.14 -27.78
C PRO A 13 29.10 -0.71 -26.84
N ASN A 14 27.90 -0.48 -27.36
CA ASN A 14 26.75 -0.08 -26.53
C ASN A 14 26.22 -1.25 -25.70
N HIS A 15 26.17 -2.45 -26.29
CA HIS A 15 25.80 -3.69 -25.61
C HIS A 15 26.86 -4.09 -24.57
N ALA A 16 28.15 -3.93 -24.89
CA ALA A 16 29.24 -4.13 -23.92
C ALA A 16 29.08 -3.23 -22.68
N LYS A 17 28.76 -1.94 -22.88
CA LYS A 17 28.53 -0.98 -21.79
C LYS A 17 27.38 -1.40 -20.89
N LYS A 18 26.28 -1.91 -21.45
CA LYS A 18 25.12 -2.42 -20.70
C LYS A 18 25.47 -3.63 -19.84
N LEU A 19 26.18 -4.61 -20.41
CA LEU A 19 26.64 -5.78 -19.67
C LEU A 19 27.61 -5.37 -18.53
N LEU A 20 28.58 -4.52 -18.84
CA LEU A 20 29.54 -4.02 -17.85
C LEU A 20 28.85 -3.24 -16.73
N HIS A 21 27.83 -2.43 -17.05
CA HIS A 21 27.03 -1.74 -16.06
C HIS A 21 26.34 -2.73 -15.12
N ALA A 22 25.64 -3.74 -15.66
CA ALA A 22 24.98 -4.75 -14.83
C ALA A 22 25.96 -5.52 -13.92
N LEU A 23 27.14 -5.90 -14.44
CA LEU A 23 28.20 -6.54 -13.67
C LEU A 23 28.73 -5.66 -12.53
N LYS A 24 28.84 -4.34 -12.74
CA LYS A 24 29.26 -3.38 -11.70
C LYS A 24 28.20 -3.11 -10.65
N CYS A 25 26.92 -3.25 -11.00
CA CYS A 25 25.79 -3.02 -10.10
C CYS A 25 25.50 -4.19 -9.15
N SER A 26 26.21 -5.32 -9.27
CA SER A 26 26.00 -6.49 -8.41
C SER A 26 27.32 -7.03 -7.88
N THR A 27 27.32 -7.38 -6.59
CA THR A 27 28.40 -8.10 -5.90
C THR A 27 28.12 -9.59 -5.76
N ASN A 28 27.04 -10.09 -6.38
CA ASN A 28 26.62 -11.48 -6.30
C ASN A 28 27.51 -12.39 -7.15
N GLU A 29 28.29 -13.25 -6.50
CA GLU A 29 29.19 -14.19 -7.20
C GLU A 29 28.44 -15.18 -8.09
N ASP A 30 27.26 -15.63 -7.69
CA ASP A 30 26.46 -16.59 -8.47
C ASP A 30 25.97 -15.94 -9.76
N PHE A 31 25.60 -14.65 -9.69
CA PHE A 31 25.29 -13.85 -10.88
C PHE A 31 26.52 -13.72 -11.80
N HIS A 32 27.69 -13.39 -11.26
CA HIS A 32 28.91 -13.29 -12.07
C HIS A 32 29.27 -14.64 -12.73
N LYS A 33 29.19 -15.74 -11.98
CA LYS A 33 29.39 -17.11 -12.51
C LYS A 33 28.37 -17.44 -13.60
N LEU A 34 27.10 -17.10 -13.39
CA LEU A 34 26.03 -17.31 -14.37
C LEU A 34 26.33 -16.59 -15.69
N ILE A 35 26.73 -15.32 -15.63
CA ILE A 35 27.10 -14.54 -16.83
C ILE A 35 28.33 -15.11 -17.52
N LEU A 36 29.37 -15.48 -16.77
CA LEU A 36 30.60 -16.06 -17.34
C LEU A 36 30.32 -17.38 -18.06
N ASN A 37 29.51 -18.26 -17.45
CA ASN A 37 29.18 -19.56 -18.02
C ASN A 37 28.24 -19.46 -19.24
N ASN A 38 27.48 -18.38 -19.37
CA ASN A 38 26.47 -18.21 -20.42
C ASN A 38 26.71 -16.98 -21.32
N ILE A 39 27.96 -16.50 -21.40
CA ILE A 39 28.28 -15.25 -22.12
C ILE A 39 27.88 -15.31 -23.60
N SER A 40 27.99 -16.48 -24.24
CA SER A 40 27.56 -16.67 -25.63
C SER A 40 26.07 -16.42 -25.81
N SER A 41 25.24 -16.96 -24.90
CA SER A 41 23.79 -16.76 -24.92
C SER A 41 23.39 -15.30 -24.67
N VAL A 42 24.10 -14.60 -23.77
CA VAL A 42 23.90 -13.15 -23.54
C VAL A 42 24.19 -12.35 -24.81
N VAL A 43 25.29 -12.67 -25.50
CA VAL A 43 25.70 -12.00 -26.74
C VAL A 43 24.71 -12.29 -27.88
N GLU A 44 24.29 -13.55 -28.04
CA GLU A 44 23.26 -13.95 -29.00
C GLU A 44 21.94 -13.20 -28.75
N TRP A 45 21.49 -13.16 -27.50
CA TRP A 45 20.30 -12.40 -27.09
C TRP A 45 20.42 -10.93 -27.48
N PHE A 46 21.51 -10.27 -27.12
CA PHE A 46 21.73 -8.86 -27.43
C PHE A 46 21.76 -8.55 -28.93
N ASN A 47 22.17 -9.51 -29.76
CA ASN A 47 22.20 -9.36 -31.21
C ASN A 47 20.89 -9.80 -31.89
N SER A 48 19.92 -10.31 -31.13
CA SER A 48 18.63 -10.76 -31.67
C SER A 48 17.68 -9.60 -31.97
N ASP A 49 16.75 -9.82 -32.91
CA ASP A 49 15.69 -8.86 -33.22
C ASP A 49 14.74 -8.63 -32.03
N ASP A 50 14.52 -9.66 -31.21
CA ASP A 50 13.69 -9.59 -30.00
C ASP A 50 14.27 -8.65 -28.92
N PHE A 51 15.57 -8.33 -28.97
CA PHE A 51 16.20 -7.40 -28.03
C PHE A 51 15.98 -5.92 -28.40
N LYS A 52 15.62 -5.61 -29.65
CA LYS A 52 15.43 -4.22 -30.13
C LYS A 52 14.56 -3.34 -29.22
N PRO A 53 13.44 -3.82 -28.64
CA PRO A 53 12.63 -3.02 -27.70
C PRO A 53 13.39 -2.59 -26.44
N TYR A 54 14.42 -3.34 -26.03
CA TYR A 54 15.20 -3.09 -24.81
C TYR A 54 16.47 -2.28 -25.06
N GLN A 55 16.82 -1.95 -26.30
CA GLN A 55 18.12 -1.32 -26.61
C GLN A 55 18.33 0.02 -25.90
N ASN A 56 17.25 0.74 -25.59
CA ASN A 56 17.28 2.05 -24.94
C ASN A 56 16.94 1.99 -23.44
N HIS A 57 16.68 0.79 -22.89
CA HIS A 57 16.47 0.62 -21.46
C HIS A 57 17.78 0.81 -20.69
N LEU A 58 17.69 1.47 -19.54
CA LEU A 58 18.81 1.63 -18.60
C LEU A 58 19.21 0.29 -17.96
N TYR A 59 18.22 -0.58 -17.73
CA TYR A 59 18.37 -1.91 -17.17
C TYR A 59 17.76 -2.96 -18.11
N PRO A 60 18.39 -3.24 -19.27
CA PRO A 60 17.85 -4.22 -20.20
C PRO A 60 18.09 -5.65 -19.68
N PRO A 61 17.18 -6.60 -19.93
CA PRO A 61 17.36 -7.99 -19.52
C PRO A 61 18.58 -8.59 -20.19
N LEU A 62 19.41 -9.28 -19.41
CA LEU A 62 20.66 -9.91 -19.92
C LEU A 62 20.40 -11.24 -20.64
N PHE A 63 19.22 -11.82 -20.43
CA PHE A 63 18.76 -13.03 -21.09
C PHE A 63 17.36 -12.78 -21.68
N ASN A 64 16.94 -13.57 -22.66
CA ASN A 64 15.60 -13.44 -23.24
C ASN A 64 14.53 -13.81 -22.20
N PRO A 65 13.70 -12.86 -21.71
CA PRO A 65 12.70 -13.16 -20.69
C PRO A 65 11.63 -14.16 -21.13
N LYS A 66 11.42 -14.33 -22.45
CA LYS A 66 10.40 -15.23 -22.99
C LYS A 66 10.81 -16.71 -22.96
N THR A 67 12.11 -16.99 -22.88
CA THR A 67 12.64 -18.36 -22.96
C THR A 67 13.26 -18.83 -21.65
N LEU A 68 13.31 -17.96 -20.63
CA LEU A 68 13.81 -18.31 -19.32
C LEU A 68 12.78 -19.13 -18.55
N GLU A 69 13.19 -20.31 -18.10
CA GLU A 69 12.47 -21.09 -17.11
C GLU A 69 12.88 -20.60 -15.72
N LEU A 70 11.93 -20.05 -14.97
CA LEU A 70 12.15 -19.49 -13.65
C LEU A 70 11.18 -20.14 -12.66
N ASP A 71 11.67 -20.54 -11.49
CA ASP A 71 10.84 -20.92 -10.36
C ASP A 71 10.62 -19.73 -9.40
N ASN A 72 9.78 -19.92 -8.39
CA ASN A 72 9.45 -18.89 -7.39
C ASN A 72 10.42 -18.87 -6.19
N SER A 73 11.62 -19.45 -6.31
CA SER A 73 12.59 -19.46 -5.22
C SER A 73 13.26 -18.10 -5.00
N GLN A 74 13.72 -17.89 -3.77
CA GLN A 74 14.55 -16.73 -3.41
C GLN A 74 15.82 -16.65 -4.28
N TYR A 75 16.38 -17.80 -4.65
CA TYR A 75 17.58 -17.89 -5.50
C TYR A 75 17.30 -17.34 -6.90
N CYS A 76 16.23 -17.82 -7.56
CA CYS A 76 15.81 -17.32 -8.87
C CYS A 76 15.43 -15.85 -8.82
N ALA A 77 14.70 -15.39 -7.80
CA ALA A 77 14.32 -13.99 -7.63
C ALA A 77 15.55 -13.06 -7.52
N ASN A 78 16.58 -13.49 -6.79
CA ASN A 78 17.81 -12.72 -6.60
C ASN A 78 18.58 -12.57 -7.93
N LEU A 79 18.74 -13.66 -8.67
CA LEU A 79 19.39 -13.65 -9.99
C LEU A 79 18.58 -12.89 -11.03
N ALA A 80 17.26 -13.00 -11.01
CA ALA A 80 16.37 -12.28 -11.92
C ALA A 80 16.52 -10.76 -11.78
N TRP A 81 16.63 -10.26 -10.53
CA TRP A 81 16.97 -8.86 -10.29
C TRP A 81 18.33 -8.48 -10.89
N ASP A 82 19.38 -9.25 -10.61
CA ASP A 82 20.74 -8.95 -11.08
C ASP A 82 20.83 -9.02 -12.62
N CYS A 83 20.07 -9.91 -13.25
CA CYS A 83 19.94 -10.06 -14.70
C CYS A 83 18.97 -9.08 -15.36
N ASN A 84 18.39 -8.14 -14.59
CA ASN A 84 17.40 -7.15 -15.04
C ASN A 84 16.17 -7.78 -15.74
N ILE A 85 15.67 -8.90 -15.23
CA ILE A 85 14.49 -9.55 -15.78
C ILE A 85 13.24 -8.72 -15.40
N PRO A 86 12.43 -8.27 -16.37
CA PRO A 86 11.20 -7.53 -16.08
C PRO A 86 10.20 -8.36 -15.27
N LEU A 87 9.41 -7.70 -14.42
CA LEU A 87 8.23 -8.27 -13.78
C LEU A 87 7.07 -8.28 -14.79
N ASN A 88 7.04 -9.25 -15.70
CA ASN A 88 6.11 -9.31 -16.83
C ASN A 88 5.20 -10.57 -16.84
N ASN A 89 4.72 -10.97 -15.66
CA ASN A 89 3.89 -12.16 -15.51
C ASN A 89 2.39 -11.87 -15.74
N SER A 90 1.67 -12.79 -16.43
CA SER A 90 0.23 -12.70 -16.69
C SER A 90 -0.65 -12.66 -15.44
N ASN A 91 -0.13 -13.07 -14.28
CA ASN A 91 -0.81 -13.02 -13.00
C ASN A 91 -0.75 -11.63 -12.34
N VAL A 92 0.08 -10.72 -12.85
CA VAL A 92 0.09 -9.31 -12.44
C VAL A 92 -1.08 -8.58 -13.10
N LYS A 93 -2.06 -8.18 -12.29
CA LYS A 93 -3.29 -7.54 -12.74
C LYS A 93 -3.11 -6.06 -12.98
N PHE A 94 -2.39 -5.37 -12.10
CA PHE A 94 -2.09 -3.95 -12.22
C PHE A 94 -0.94 -3.51 -11.31
N ILE A 95 -0.39 -2.34 -11.62
CA ILE A 95 0.42 -1.56 -10.70
C ILE A 95 -0.52 -0.60 -9.97
N TYR A 96 -0.49 -0.62 -8.65
CA TYR A 96 -1.28 0.24 -7.78
C TYR A 96 -0.42 1.37 -7.23
N ILE A 97 -0.60 2.57 -7.79
CA ILE A 97 0.05 3.79 -7.30
C ILE A 97 -0.87 4.43 -6.27
N SER A 98 -0.39 4.52 -5.03
CA SER A 98 -1.20 4.93 -3.90
C SER A 98 -0.46 5.87 -2.96
N PRO A 99 -0.42 7.17 -3.28
CA PRO A 99 0.21 8.14 -2.39
C PRO A 99 -0.36 8.10 -0.98
N HIS A 100 0.45 8.48 -0.01
CA HIS A 100 0.04 8.54 1.38
C HIS A 100 -1.20 9.43 1.56
N GLY A 101 -2.12 8.99 2.41
CA GLY A 101 -3.37 9.70 2.69
C GLY A 101 -4.49 9.53 1.67
N VAL A 102 -4.34 8.73 0.61
CA VAL A 102 -5.45 8.48 -0.34
C VAL A 102 -6.44 7.42 0.13
N GLY A 103 -6.16 6.70 1.24
CA GLY A 103 -7.00 5.59 1.73
C GLY A 103 -6.52 4.20 1.30
N ALA A 104 -5.25 4.08 0.92
CA ALA A 104 -4.65 2.87 0.36
C ALA A 104 -4.81 1.64 1.27
N ALA A 105 -4.62 1.79 2.57
CA ALA A 105 -4.69 0.64 3.48
C ALA A 105 -6.08 0.00 3.56
N ALA A 106 -7.15 0.81 3.41
CA ALA A 106 -8.52 0.31 3.33
C ALA A 106 -8.74 -0.43 2.01
N PHE A 107 -8.30 0.18 0.91
CA PHE A 107 -8.39 -0.40 -0.44
C PHE A 107 -7.68 -1.75 -0.53
N LEU A 108 -6.42 -1.83 -0.08
CA LEU A 108 -5.64 -3.07 -0.06
C LEU A 108 -6.31 -4.17 0.76
N THR A 109 -6.92 -3.81 1.90
CA THR A 109 -7.60 -4.83 2.71
C THR A 109 -8.86 -5.34 2.03
N LEU A 110 -9.67 -4.46 1.43
CA LEU A 110 -10.85 -4.88 0.67
C LEU A 110 -10.44 -5.72 -0.54
N LEU A 111 -9.41 -5.31 -1.27
CA LEU A 111 -8.87 -6.02 -2.42
C LEU A 111 -8.44 -7.45 -2.05
N ASN A 112 -7.68 -7.61 -0.95
CA ASN A 112 -7.25 -8.92 -0.48
C ASN A 112 -8.42 -9.78 0.03
N GLN A 113 -9.30 -9.23 0.86
CA GLN A 113 -10.35 -10.00 1.55
C GLN A 113 -11.58 -10.30 0.68
N THR A 114 -11.81 -9.53 -0.38
CA THR A 114 -13.03 -9.63 -1.19
C THR A 114 -12.79 -10.02 -2.63
N CYS A 115 -11.60 -9.76 -3.17
CA CYS A 115 -11.29 -9.93 -4.60
C CYS A 115 -10.17 -10.94 -4.87
N ASN A 116 -9.61 -11.57 -3.83
CA ASN A 116 -8.52 -12.54 -3.94
C ASN A 116 -7.32 -12.01 -4.78
N VAL A 117 -6.99 -10.73 -4.61
CA VAL A 117 -5.80 -10.11 -5.20
C VAL A 117 -4.81 -9.80 -4.09
N PHE A 118 -3.65 -10.44 -4.16
CA PHE A 118 -2.57 -10.18 -3.22
C PHE A 118 -1.78 -8.94 -3.67
N CYS A 119 -1.76 -7.93 -2.81
CA CYS A 119 -1.05 -6.68 -3.07
C CYS A 119 -0.36 -6.26 -1.77
N PRO A 120 0.92 -6.63 -1.58
CA PRO A 120 1.69 -6.22 -0.42
C PRO A 120 1.71 -4.69 -0.32
N ALA A 121 1.33 -4.15 0.83
CA ALA A 121 1.48 -2.73 1.10
C ALA A 121 2.98 -2.37 1.08
N SER A 122 3.39 -1.48 0.18
CA SER A 122 4.80 -1.18 -0.05
C SER A 122 5.49 -0.62 1.20
N TRP A 123 4.77 0.20 1.97
CA TRP A 123 5.20 0.77 3.25
C TRP A 123 5.35 -0.25 4.40
N MET A 124 4.94 -1.51 4.20
CA MET A 124 5.17 -2.62 5.14
C MET A 124 6.36 -3.49 4.72
N LEU A 125 6.96 -3.23 3.56
CA LEU A 125 8.14 -3.93 3.04
C LEU A 125 9.41 -3.15 3.35
N GLN A 126 10.56 -3.83 3.29
CA GLN A 126 11.86 -3.19 3.48
C GLN A 126 12.07 -2.04 2.50
N GLU A 127 12.81 -1.00 2.92
CA GLU A 127 13.16 0.20 2.14
C GLU A 127 14.24 -0.09 1.06
N ASP A 128 14.18 -1.28 0.45
CA ASP A 128 15.02 -1.72 -0.65
C ASP A 128 14.15 -2.28 -1.78
N ALA A 129 14.24 -1.66 -2.95
CA ALA A 129 13.46 -2.06 -4.11
C ALA A 129 13.86 -3.44 -4.65
N LYS A 130 15.08 -3.93 -4.39
CA LYS A 130 15.47 -5.32 -4.70
C LYS A 130 14.64 -6.31 -3.87
N TYR A 131 14.52 -6.07 -2.56
CA TYR A 131 13.67 -6.89 -1.70
C TYR A 131 12.22 -6.89 -2.19
N ARG A 132 11.68 -5.71 -2.53
CA ARG A 132 10.31 -5.58 -3.05
C ARG A 132 10.11 -6.29 -4.39
N TYR A 133 11.08 -6.19 -5.30
CA TYR A 133 11.08 -6.96 -6.55
C TYR A 133 10.99 -8.46 -6.26
N MET A 134 11.83 -8.97 -5.35
CA MET A 134 11.88 -10.39 -5.02
C MET A 134 10.58 -10.88 -4.38
N VAL A 135 9.99 -10.12 -3.46
CA VAL A 135 8.68 -10.43 -2.88
C VAL A 135 7.62 -10.55 -3.98
N ASN A 136 7.55 -9.60 -4.91
CA ASN A 136 6.58 -9.68 -6.00
C ASN A 136 6.87 -10.88 -6.92
N PHE A 137 8.14 -11.08 -7.31
CA PHE A 137 8.59 -12.17 -8.16
C PHE A 137 8.17 -13.54 -7.62
N MET A 138 8.46 -13.81 -6.33
CA MET A 138 8.17 -15.11 -5.71
C MET A 138 6.67 -15.40 -5.58
N ASN A 139 5.80 -14.38 -5.59
CA ASN A 139 4.36 -14.63 -5.47
C ASN A 139 3.69 -14.88 -6.83
N PHE A 140 4.34 -14.58 -7.97
CA PHE A 140 3.71 -14.57 -9.30
C PHE A 140 3.11 -15.88 -9.78
N MET A 141 3.51 -17.03 -9.24
CA MET A 141 3.06 -18.32 -9.77
C MET A 141 1.70 -18.77 -9.21
N ASP A 142 1.27 -18.23 -8.06
CA ASP A 142 0.18 -18.85 -7.28
C ASP A 142 -1.04 -17.95 -7.04
N LYS A 143 -0.97 -16.65 -7.36
CA LYS A 143 -2.00 -15.66 -6.98
C LYS A 143 -2.21 -14.60 -8.05
N ASN A 144 -3.43 -14.06 -8.12
CA ASN A 144 -3.64 -12.75 -8.75
C ASN A 144 -2.90 -11.71 -7.91
N ILE A 145 -2.00 -10.94 -8.54
CA ILE A 145 -1.15 -9.98 -7.82
C ILE A 145 -1.35 -8.58 -8.37
N ALA A 146 -1.27 -7.60 -7.48
CA ALA A 146 -0.99 -6.23 -7.85
C ALA A 146 0.31 -5.76 -7.17
N ILE A 147 1.03 -4.86 -7.85
CA ILE A 147 2.28 -4.31 -7.35
C ILE A 147 2.00 -2.92 -6.76
N ASN A 148 2.29 -2.72 -5.48
CA ASN A 148 2.05 -1.42 -4.84
C ASN A 148 3.26 -0.49 -4.89
N ILE A 149 3.02 0.79 -5.20
CA ILE A 149 3.99 1.88 -5.14
C ILE A 149 3.35 3.04 -4.38
N SER A 150 3.80 3.30 -3.16
CA SER A 150 3.35 4.43 -2.33
C SER A 150 4.42 5.49 -2.10
N GLU A 151 5.66 5.20 -2.45
CA GLU A 151 6.81 6.03 -2.12
C GLU A 151 7.95 5.84 -3.13
N ILE A 152 8.81 6.84 -3.22
CA ILE A 152 9.96 6.86 -4.14
C ILE A 152 11.32 6.96 -3.43
N ASN A 153 11.37 7.23 -2.13
CA ASN A 153 12.61 7.38 -1.36
C ASN A 153 13.15 6.03 -0.84
N ILE A 154 13.26 5.03 -1.71
CA ILE A 154 13.82 3.71 -1.36
C ILE A 154 15.06 3.40 -2.21
N ILE A 155 15.93 2.57 -1.66
CA ILE A 155 17.16 2.15 -2.33
C ILE A 155 16.78 1.42 -3.63
N ASN A 156 17.48 1.72 -4.73
CA ASN A 156 17.28 1.11 -6.06
C ASN A 156 15.91 1.33 -6.73
N ILE A 157 15.12 2.34 -6.32
CA ILE A 157 13.80 2.61 -6.90
C ILE A 157 13.81 2.74 -8.43
N GLU A 158 14.82 3.40 -9.02
CA GLU A 158 14.88 3.63 -10.46
C GLU A 158 14.94 2.31 -11.23
N LYS A 159 15.81 1.40 -10.80
CA LYS A 159 15.93 0.06 -11.38
C LYS A 159 14.60 -0.67 -11.26
N TYR A 160 13.97 -0.63 -10.10
CA TYR A 160 12.70 -1.31 -9.89
C TYR A 160 11.60 -0.80 -10.83
N LEU A 161 11.44 0.52 -10.98
CA LEU A 161 10.47 1.10 -11.92
C LEU A 161 10.79 0.71 -13.38
N CYS A 162 12.06 0.68 -13.77
CA CYS A 162 12.47 0.22 -15.11
C CYS A 162 12.23 -1.26 -15.38
N LEU A 163 12.08 -2.08 -14.34
CA LEU A 163 11.79 -3.52 -14.45
C LEU A 163 10.28 -3.82 -14.45
N LEU A 164 9.41 -2.83 -14.25
CA LEU A 164 7.97 -3.02 -14.43
C LEU A 164 7.65 -3.08 -15.92
N ASP A 165 6.86 -4.08 -16.34
CA ASP A 165 6.42 -4.15 -17.74
C ASP A 165 5.51 -2.94 -18.06
N PRO A 166 5.87 -2.08 -19.04
CA PRO A 166 5.08 -0.91 -19.39
C PRO A 166 3.68 -1.24 -19.91
N LYS A 167 3.38 -2.51 -20.24
CA LYS A 167 2.06 -2.98 -20.65
C LYS A 167 1.11 -3.22 -19.48
N ILE A 168 1.63 -3.41 -18.26
CA ILE A 168 0.78 -3.62 -17.08
C ILE A 168 -0.06 -2.36 -16.86
N PRO A 169 -1.39 -2.49 -16.73
CA PRO A 169 -2.25 -1.34 -16.52
C PRO A 169 -2.02 -0.76 -15.12
N ILE A 170 -2.19 0.55 -14.98
CA ILE A 170 -1.87 1.28 -13.75
C ILE A 170 -3.16 1.79 -13.13
N LEU A 171 -3.45 1.41 -11.88
CA LEU A 171 -4.47 2.03 -11.06
C LEU A 171 -3.82 3.12 -10.21
N TYR A 172 -4.14 4.39 -10.48
CA TYR A 172 -3.62 5.52 -9.72
C TYR A 172 -4.73 6.11 -8.85
N GLN A 173 -4.60 5.92 -7.53
CA GLN A 173 -5.54 6.51 -6.58
C GLN A 173 -5.17 7.95 -6.21
N VAL A 174 -6.16 8.83 -6.23
CA VAL A 174 -6.00 10.27 -5.99
C VAL A 174 -7.01 10.78 -4.97
N ARG A 175 -6.75 11.97 -4.45
CA ARG A 175 -7.58 12.65 -3.47
C ARG A 175 -7.43 14.16 -3.65
N ASP A 176 -8.45 14.92 -3.26
CA ASP A 176 -8.31 16.36 -3.07
C ASP A 176 -7.04 16.65 -2.23
N PRO A 177 -6.07 17.42 -2.76
CA PRO A 177 -4.80 17.67 -2.09
C PRO A 177 -4.95 18.39 -0.75
N ILE A 178 -6.00 19.19 -0.54
CA ILE A 178 -6.28 19.83 0.75
C ILE A 178 -6.75 18.80 1.77
N SER A 179 -7.63 17.88 1.36
CA SER A 179 -8.01 16.74 2.19
C SER A 179 -6.85 15.79 2.47
N LEU A 180 -5.88 15.70 1.57
CA LEU A 180 -4.64 14.96 1.77
C LEU A 180 -3.78 15.63 2.85
N LEU A 181 -3.52 16.93 2.76
CA LEU A 181 -2.80 17.68 3.79
C LEU A 181 -3.47 17.59 5.16
N LYS A 182 -4.81 17.67 5.20
CA LYS A 182 -5.58 17.40 6.42
C LYS A 182 -5.24 16.03 7.00
N HIS A 183 -5.11 15.00 6.18
CA HIS A 183 -4.74 13.68 6.67
C HIS A 183 -3.27 13.63 7.15
N SER A 184 -2.34 14.14 6.34
CA SER A 184 -0.91 14.06 6.64
C SER A 184 -0.52 14.86 7.88
N TYR A 185 -1.07 16.06 8.08
CA TYR A 185 -0.73 16.91 9.23
C TYR A 185 -1.79 16.91 10.34
N GLY A 186 -3.03 16.55 10.03
CA GLY A 186 -4.15 16.54 10.99
C GLY A 186 -4.24 15.30 11.86
N ARG A 187 -3.35 14.32 11.65
CA ARG A 187 -3.26 13.06 12.39
C ARG A 187 -2.09 13.10 13.36
N ASP A 188 -2.32 12.61 14.57
CA ASP A 188 -1.27 12.36 15.55
C ASP A 188 -0.55 11.05 15.21
N TRP A 189 0.53 11.14 14.44
CA TRP A 189 1.31 9.98 14.02
C TRP A 189 2.14 9.35 15.15
N SER A 190 2.23 9.97 16.34
CA SER A 190 2.83 9.31 17.50
C SER A 190 2.11 8.01 17.87
N LYS A 191 0.81 7.91 17.52
CA LYS A 191 0.00 6.71 17.74
C LYS A 191 0.49 5.50 16.95
N VAL A 192 1.29 5.65 15.91
CA VAL A 192 1.89 4.50 15.21
C VAL A 192 2.75 3.66 16.17
N GLN A 193 3.38 4.30 17.15
CA GLN A 193 4.19 3.62 18.17
C GLN A 193 3.29 3.03 19.26
N ARG A 194 3.35 1.71 19.43
CA ARG A 194 2.55 0.98 20.42
C ARG A 194 3.34 0.84 21.72
N THR A 195 2.83 1.44 22.79
CA THR A 195 3.51 1.51 24.09
C THR A 195 2.68 0.89 25.22
N TYR A 196 1.90 -0.14 24.90
CA TYR A 196 0.97 -0.81 25.83
C TYR A 196 1.07 -2.34 25.69
N ASP A 197 0.67 -3.08 26.72
CA ASP A 197 0.56 -4.54 26.64
C ASP A 197 -0.64 -4.93 25.78
N LYS A 198 -0.45 -5.84 24.84
CA LYS A 198 -1.52 -6.37 23.98
C LYS A 198 -2.34 -7.45 24.69
N ASN A 199 -1.79 -8.06 25.74
CA ASN A 199 -2.45 -9.07 26.55
C ASN A 199 -3.02 -8.42 27.80
N PHE A 200 -4.26 -8.75 28.12
CA PHE A 200 -4.92 -8.27 29.32
C PHE A 200 -5.98 -9.26 29.79
N ASP A 201 -6.46 -9.09 31.01
CA ASP A 201 -7.52 -9.90 31.60
C ASP A 201 -8.52 -9.02 32.35
N LEU A 202 -9.43 -9.63 33.09
CA LEU A 202 -10.48 -8.93 33.85
C LEU A 202 -9.94 -7.95 34.91
N ASN A 203 -8.69 -8.10 35.35
CA ASN A 203 -8.08 -7.26 36.38
C ASN A 203 -7.26 -6.09 35.82
N TYR A 204 -7.07 -6.05 34.49
CA TYR A 204 -6.30 -4.98 33.86
C TYR A 204 -7.05 -3.66 33.85
N ASP A 205 -6.32 -2.56 34.04
CA ASP A 205 -6.87 -1.21 33.88
C ASP A 205 -6.91 -0.83 32.38
N TYR A 206 -8.05 -1.09 31.73
CA TYR A 206 -8.22 -0.78 30.31
C TYR A 206 -8.17 0.72 30.01
N THR A 207 -8.26 1.62 31.01
CA THR A 207 -8.20 3.07 30.78
C THR A 207 -6.84 3.49 30.19
N LEU A 208 -5.80 2.67 30.35
CA LEU A 208 -4.52 2.83 29.67
C LEU A 208 -4.66 2.77 28.13
N TYR A 209 -5.53 1.93 27.60
CA TYR A 209 -5.83 1.88 26.16
C TYR A 209 -6.60 3.11 25.70
N ILE A 210 -7.52 3.61 26.52
CA ILE A 210 -8.28 4.84 26.25
C ILE A 210 -7.33 6.04 26.21
N LYS A 211 -6.44 6.16 27.20
CA LYS A 211 -5.38 7.18 27.24
C LYS A 211 -4.46 7.11 26.02
N TYR A 212 -4.09 5.91 25.59
CA TYR A 212 -3.32 5.72 24.38
C TYR A 212 -4.10 6.22 23.14
N LEU A 213 -5.39 5.95 23.03
CA LEU A 213 -6.22 6.41 21.91
C LEU A 213 -6.45 7.92 21.90
N THR A 214 -6.40 8.60 23.05
CA THR A 214 -6.54 10.06 23.14
C THR A 214 -5.42 10.77 22.38
N PRO A 215 -5.70 11.47 21.27
CA PRO A 215 -4.67 12.11 20.47
C PRO A 215 -4.25 13.47 21.03
N ASN A 216 -3.03 13.87 20.69
CA ASN A 216 -2.63 15.27 20.80
C ASN A 216 -3.29 16.06 19.66
N LYS A 217 -3.70 17.31 19.92
CA LYS A 217 -4.16 18.20 18.86
C LYS A 217 -2.97 18.52 17.95
N THR A 218 -3.15 18.31 16.66
CA THR A 218 -2.16 18.65 15.63
C THR A 218 -2.56 19.92 14.90
N HIS A 219 -1.59 20.48 14.18
CA HIS A 219 -1.73 21.74 13.45
C HIS A 219 -1.10 21.61 12.07
N MET A 220 -1.53 22.51 11.17
CA MET A 220 -0.96 22.61 9.83
C MET A 220 0.52 23.01 9.89
N LYS A 221 1.29 22.51 8.93
CA LYS A 221 2.71 22.82 8.72
C LYS A 221 2.95 23.27 7.28
N ASP A 222 4.11 23.86 7.01
CA ASP A 222 4.53 24.29 5.67
C ASP A 222 5.79 23.57 5.15
N ASP A 223 6.20 22.49 5.82
CA ASP A 223 7.32 21.60 5.49
C ASP A 223 6.95 20.55 4.41
N PHE A 224 6.39 21.02 3.29
CA PHE A 224 5.89 20.14 2.22
C PHE A 224 6.96 19.29 1.53
N GLU A 225 8.26 19.58 1.71
CA GLU A 225 9.35 18.76 1.17
C GLU A 225 9.28 17.32 1.68
N THR A 226 8.85 17.13 2.94
CA THR A 226 8.66 15.81 3.54
C THR A 226 7.63 14.96 2.79
N LEU A 227 6.69 15.61 2.10
CA LEU A 227 5.62 14.98 1.33
C LEU A 227 6.03 14.63 -0.10
N LEU A 228 7.17 15.13 -0.60
CA LEU A 228 7.59 14.89 -1.99
C LEU A 228 7.95 13.42 -2.25
N HIS A 229 8.17 12.62 -1.22
CA HIS A 229 8.61 11.24 -1.37
C HIS A 229 7.49 10.21 -1.32
N ASP A 230 6.37 10.51 -0.68
CA ASP A 230 5.29 9.55 -0.43
C ASP A 230 3.88 10.09 -0.75
N THR A 231 3.76 11.39 -1.01
CA THR A 231 2.47 12.07 -1.15
C THR A 231 2.38 12.81 -2.48
N PHE A 232 3.39 13.63 -2.82
CA PHE A 232 3.46 14.45 -4.03
C PHE A 232 4.70 14.11 -4.88
N PHE A 233 4.77 12.85 -5.32
CA PHE A 233 5.95 12.29 -5.99
C PHE A 233 5.84 12.20 -7.52
N ASN A 234 4.83 12.81 -8.16
CA ASN A 234 4.69 12.76 -9.62
C ASN A 234 5.82 13.48 -10.37
N HIS A 235 6.51 14.42 -9.72
CA HIS A 235 7.70 15.07 -10.28
C HIS A 235 8.78 14.06 -10.70
N TYR A 236 8.83 12.89 -10.05
CA TYR A 236 9.75 11.80 -10.38
C TYR A 236 9.04 10.67 -11.13
N LEU A 237 7.89 10.21 -10.62
CA LEU A 237 7.25 8.98 -11.06
C LEU A 237 6.79 9.01 -12.53
N LEU A 238 6.13 10.10 -12.95
CA LEU A 238 5.51 10.18 -14.28
C LEU A 238 6.53 10.10 -15.43
N GLN A 239 7.80 10.38 -15.14
CA GLN A 239 8.89 10.28 -16.12
C GLN A 239 9.43 8.84 -16.28
N LYS A 240 9.04 7.93 -15.38
CA LYS A 240 9.60 6.58 -15.26
C LYS A 240 8.59 5.46 -15.55
N ILE A 241 7.31 5.81 -15.72
CA ILE A 241 6.22 4.86 -15.98
C ILE A 241 5.53 5.15 -17.31
N ASN A 242 4.83 4.16 -17.86
CA ASN A 242 3.99 4.36 -19.03
C ASN A 242 2.67 5.05 -18.63
N THR A 243 2.59 6.37 -18.83
CA THR A 243 1.45 7.17 -18.40
C THR A 243 0.17 6.96 -19.23
N ASN A 244 0.28 6.35 -20.42
CA ASN A 244 -0.88 6.05 -21.28
C ASN A 244 -1.80 4.97 -20.68
N ASN A 245 -1.28 4.18 -19.74
CA ASN A 245 -2.00 3.06 -19.12
C ASN A 245 -2.58 3.39 -17.75
N ILE A 246 -2.67 4.68 -17.39
CA ILE A 246 -3.17 5.12 -16.09
C ILE A 246 -4.70 5.21 -16.09
N GLN A 247 -5.33 4.41 -15.24
CA GLN A 247 -6.71 4.60 -14.79
C GLN A 247 -6.71 5.29 -13.42
N TYR A 248 -7.21 6.51 -13.36
CA TYR A 248 -7.40 7.22 -12.09
C TYR A 248 -8.65 6.76 -11.34
N ILE A 249 -8.54 6.68 -10.02
CA ILE A 249 -9.65 6.49 -9.08
C ILE A 249 -9.60 7.56 -7.99
N ASP A 250 -10.69 8.29 -7.82
CA ASP A 250 -10.80 9.27 -6.73
C ASP A 250 -11.16 8.59 -5.40
N MET A 251 -10.60 9.07 -4.28
CA MET A 251 -10.90 8.55 -2.95
C MET A 251 -12.41 8.54 -2.63
N ASN A 252 -13.20 9.48 -3.17
CA ASN A 252 -14.65 9.52 -2.99
C ASN A 252 -15.35 8.27 -3.55
N GLU A 253 -14.79 7.62 -4.58
CA GLU A 253 -15.30 6.35 -5.12
C GLU A 253 -15.14 5.19 -4.14
N LEU A 254 -14.28 5.33 -3.14
CA LEU A 254 -14.03 4.31 -2.10
C LEU A 254 -14.81 4.57 -0.81
N SER A 255 -15.76 5.50 -0.82
CA SER A 255 -16.72 5.66 0.28
C SER A 255 -17.57 4.40 0.46
N ASN A 256 -18.05 4.14 1.69
CA ASN A 256 -18.82 2.94 2.05
C ASN A 256 -20.02 2.65 1.11
N LYS A 257 -20.60 3.69 0.50
CA LYS A 257 -21.75 3.57 -0.42
C LYS A 257 -21.35 3.16 -1.85
N LYS A 258 -20.12 3.44 -2.26
CA LYS A 258 -19.65 3.29 -3.65
C LYS A 258 -18.61 2.18 -3.82
N SER A 259 -17.82 1.92 -2.77
CA SER A 259 -16.65 1.04 -2.80
C SER A 259 -16.94 -0.36 -3.33
N PHE A 260 -18.07 -0.99 -2.98
CA PHE A 260 -18.46 -2.30 -3.54
C PHE A 260 -18.57 -2.26 -5.06
N ASN A 261 -19.37 -1.33 -5.59
CA ASN A 261 -19.58 -1.18 -7.03
C ASN A 261 -18.29 -0.76 -7.75
N THR A 262 -17.47 0.07 -7.11
CA THR A 262 -16.17 0.46 -7.65
C THR A 262 -15.22 -0.72 -7.76
N LEU A 263 -15.10 -1.56 -6.72
CA LEU A 263 -14.30 -2.79 -6.78
C LEU A 263 -14.86 -3.79 -7.82
N THR A 264 -16.17 -3.90 -8.00
CA THR A 264 -16.77 -4.69 -9.09
C THR A 264 -16.36 -4.17 -10.47
N LYS A 265 -16.36 -2.85 -10.69
CA LYS A 265 -15.90 -2.25 -11.95
C LYS A 265 -14.41 -2.47 -12.19
N LEU A 266 -13.58 -2.29 -11.16
CA LEU A 266 -12.14 -2.54 -11.24
C LEU A 266 -11.87 -4.02 -11.55
N ALA A 267 -12.59 -4.95 -10.94
CA ALA A 267 -12.46 -6.38 -11.21
C ALA A 267 -12.65 -6.70 -12.69
N ASN A 268 -13.65 -6.10 -13.33
CA ASN A 268 -13.89 -6.25 -14.77
C ASN A 268 -12.78 -5.58 -15.61
N ASN A 269 -12.36 -4.37 -15.25
CA ASN A 269 -11.33 -3.62 -16.00
C ASN A 269 -9.95 -4.29 -15.95
N PHE A 270 -9.59 -4.86 -14.82
CA PHE A 270 -8.26 -5.43 -14.55
C PHE A 270 -8.26 -6.97 -14.51
N ASN A 271 -9.39 -7.59 -14.87
CA ASN A 271 -9.55 -9.03 -14.97
C ASN A 271 -9.13 -9.81 -13.70
N PHE A 272 -9.71 -9.43 -12.57
CA PHE A 272 -9.60 -10.13 -11.28
C PHE A 272 -10.98 -10.48 -10.70
N THR A 273 -11.02 -11.26 -9.62
CA THR A 273 -12.29 -11.73 -9.04
C THR A 273 -13.08 -10.58 -8.41
N PRO A 274 -14.35 -10.34 -8.77
CA PRO A 274 -15.16 -9.28 -8.16
C PRO A 274 -15.54 -9.62 -6.71
N PRO A 275 -15.87 -8.60 -5.88
CA PRO A 275 -16.34 -8.84 -4.53
C PRO A 275 -17.69 -9.57 -4.52
N HIS A 276 -17.85 -10.53 -3.61
CA HIS A 276 -19.10 -11.28 -3.43
C HIS A 276 -20.06 -10.56 -2.45
N THR A 277 -21.37 -10.77 -2.61
CA THR A 277 -22.38 -10.11 -1.75
C THR A 277 -22.27 -10.49 -0.28
N THR A 278 -21.76 -11.69 0.02
CA THR A 278 -21.50 -12.16 1.40
C THR A 278 -20.42 -11.36 2.12
N THR A 279 -19.58 -10.61 1.40
CA THR A 279 -18.51 -9.79 2.00
C THR A 279 -18.91 -8.32 2.15
N LYS A 280 -20.18 -7.97 1.89
CA LYS A 280 -20.65 -6.57 1.84
C LYS A 280 -20.46 -5.83 3.16
N GLU A 281 -20.52 -6.51 4.29
CA GLU A 281 -20.30 -5.88 5.61
C GLU A 281 -18.89 -5.31 5.78
N LEU A 282 -17.86 -5.91 5.15
CA LEU A 282 -16.48 -5.39 5.21
C LEU A 282 -16.36 -3.96 4.67
N PHE A 283 -17.23 -3.58 3.72
CA PHE A 283 -17.23 -2.26 3.11
C PHE A 283 -17.76 -1.16 4.04
N ASN A 284 -18.33 -1.52 5.19
CA ASN A 284 -18.73 -0.56 6.22
C ASN A 284 -17.59 -0.18 7.16
N ARG A 285 -16.49 -0.95 7.17
CA ARG A 285 -15.35 -0.74 8.06
C ARG A 285 -14.63 0.56 7.75
N LYS A 286 -14.34 1.35 8.79
CA LYS A 286 -13.53 2.57 8.68
C LYS A 286 -12.11 2.32 9.18
N GLU A 287 -11.20 2.17 8.22
CA GLU A 287 -9.83 1.73 8.47
C GLU A 287 -9.03 2.59 9.47
N PHE A 288 -9.30 3.90 9.54
CA PHE A 288 -8.58 4.86 10.39
C PHE A 288 -9.51 5.65 11.32
N ARG A 289 -10.67 5.10 11.69
CA ARG A 289 -11.58 5.79 12.62
C ARG A 289 -10.90 5.98 13.98
N GLY A 290 -10.76 7.23 14.42
CA GLY A 290 -9.91 7.57 15.56
C GLY A 290 -8.49 7.05 15.33
N TYR A 291 -7.96 6.28 16.29
CA TYR A 291 -6.65 5.61 16.14
C TYR A 291 -6.76 4.10 16.35
N ILE A 292 -7.94 3.55 16.10
CA ILE A 292 -8.30 2.17 16.48
C ILE A 292 -7.41 1.12 15.82
N ARG A 293 -6.98 1.36 14.58
CA ARG A 293 -6.02 0.52 13.86
C ARG A 293 -4.70 0.34 14.62
N TYR A 294 -4.28 1.35 15.36
CA TYR A 294 -3.02 1.30 16.10
C TYR A 294 -3.18 0.68 17.49
N LEU A 295 -4.41 0.62 18.04
CA LEU A 295 -4.71 -0.15 19.24
C LEU A 295 -4.77 -1.66 18.97
N LEU A 296 -5.31 -2.07 17.82
CA LEU A 296 -5.59 -3.48 17.52
C LEU A 296 -4.42 -4.18 16.82
N PRO A 297 -4.21 -5.51 17.01
CA PRO A 297 -5.02 -6.42 17.83
C PRO A 297 -4.65 -6.40 19.33
N LEU A 298 -5.60 -6.82 20.16
CA LEU A 298 -5.46 -7.13 21.58
C LEU A 298 -5.91 -8.58 21.85
N VAL A 299 -5.45 -9.15 22.97
CA VAL A 299 -5.80 -10.50 23.42
C VAL A 299 -6.30 -10.42 24.86
N PHE A 300 -7.58 -10.73 25.06
CA PHE A 300 -8.19 -10.82 26.39
C PHE A 300 -8.14 -12.28 26.89
N HIS A 301 -7.45 -12.50 27.99
CA HIS A 301 -7.34 -13.80 28.65
C HIS A 301 -8.52 -13.99 29.61
N VAL A 302 -9.44 -14.88 29.25
CA VAL A 302 -10.56 -15.26 30.13
C VAL A 302 -10.02 -16.13 31.27
N ASN A 303 -9.11 -17.05 30.94
CA ASN A 303 -8.31 -17.87 31.84
C ASN A 303 -7.12 -18.46 31.04
N GLN A 304 -6.38 -19.41 31.62
CA GLN A 304 -5.20 -20.02 30.98
C GLN A 304 -5.49 -20.73 29.64
N ASN A 305 -6.73 -21.16 29.41
CA ASN A 305 -7.11 -21.98 28.24
C ASN A 305 -7.96 -21.20 27.22
N ILE A 306 -8.66 -20.16 27.66
CA ILE A 306 -9.61 -19.41 26.85
C ILE A 306 -9.09 -17.98 26.65
N LYS A 307 -8.95 -17.60 25.38
CA LYS A 307 -8.59 -16.25 24.95
C LYS A 307 -9.60 -15.72 23.94
N LEU A 308 -9.84 -14.41 23.99
CA LEU A 308 -10.59 -13.67 23.00
C LEU A 308 -9.62 -12.77 22.24
N THR A 309 -9.62 -12.85 20.91
CA THR A 309 -8.86 -11.94 20.06
C THR A 309 -9.73 -10.74 19.73
N ILE A 310 -9.34 -9.54 20.13
CA ILE A 310 -10.00 -8.29 19.75
C ILE A 310 -9.18 -7.70 18.61
N ASP A 311 -9.76 -7.63 17.42
CA ASP A 311 -9.07 -7.12 16.22
C ASP A 311 -10.05 -6.32 15.35
N ARG A 312 -9.54 -5.69 14.30
CA ARG A 312 -10.36 -5.06 13.27
C ARG A 312 -11.35 -6.08 12.74
N TYR A 313 -12.54 -5.65 12.36
CA TYR A 313 -13.50 -6.57 11.75
C TYR A 313 -12.95 -7.15 10.43
N TYR A 314 -12.83 -8.47 10.38
CA TYR A 314 -12.52 -9.27 9.20
C TYR A 314 -13.38 -10.54 9.15
N ILE A 315 -13.48 -11.13 7.96
CA ILE A 315 -14.14 -12.43 7.77
C ILE A 315 -13.17 -13.53 8.20
N ASN A 316 -13.54 -14.27 9.25
CA ASN A 316 -12.78 -15.40 9.78
C ASN A 316 -13.61 -16.68 9.64
N THR A 317 -13.04 -17.70 9.01
CA THR A 317 -13.69 -19.02 8.88
C THR A 317 -13.33 -19.99 10.00
N GLU A 318 -12.26 -19.73 10.75
CA GLU A 318 -11.72 -20.59 11.82
C GLU A 318 -12.26 -20.22 13.21
N GLN A 319 -12.62 -18.94 13.42
CA GLN A 319 -13.10 -18.43 14.71
C GLN A 319 -14.52 -17.87 14.61
N TYR A 320 -15.28 -17.86 15.71
CA TYR A 320 -16.55 -17.15 15.80
C TYR A 320 -16.32 -15.69 16.20
N ASN A 321 -16.92 -14.76 15.46
CA ASN A 321 -17.06 -13.37 15.91
C ASN A 321 -18.25 -13.26 16.87
N ILE A 322 -17.96 -12.98 18.14
CA ILE A 322 -18.93 -12.85 19.22
C ILE A 322 -19.11 -11.39 19.68
N MET A 323 -18.75 -10.41 18.84
CA MET A 323 -18.86 -8.97 19.13
C MET A 323 -20.27 -8.55 19.61
N ASP A 324 -21.33 -9.13 19.05
CA ASP A 324 -22.72 -8.82 19.40
C ASP A 324 -23.07 -9.15 20.87
N LYS A 325 -22.23 -9.93 21.58
CA LYS A 325 -22.40 -10.17 23.03
C LYS A 325 -21.98 -8.98 23.89
N PHE A 326 -21.18 -8.07 23.34
CA PHE A 326 -20.55 -6.98 24.08
C PHE A 326 -20.94 -5.59 23.55
N CYS A 327 -21.33 -5.49 22.28
CA CYS A 327 -21.57 -4.21 21.63
C CYS A 327 -22.61 -4.28 20.52
N ASN A 328 -23.66 -3.46 20.64
CA ASN A 328 -24.72 -3.31 19.64
C ASN A 328 -24.63 -2.00 18.82
N ASN A 329 -23.62 -1.17 19.07
CA ASN A 329 -23.44 0.11 18.37
C ASN A 329 -22.63 -0.06 17.06
N ASN A 330 -22.36 1.04 16.35
CA ASN A 330 -21.68 1.02 15.05
C ASN A 330 -20.20 0.57 15.08
N LEU A 331 -19.60 0.38 16.26
CA LEU A 331 -18.24 -0.12 16.43
C LEU A 331 -18.08 -1.56 15.93
N LYS A 332 -19.17 -2.34 15.85
CA LYS A 332 -19.16 -3.71 15.32
C LYS A 332 -18.75 -3.81 13.84
N TYR A 333 -18.81 -2.71 13.09
CA TYR A 333 -18.28 -2.65 11.72
C TYR A 333 -16.76 -2.44 11.70
N ASP A 334 -16.19 -1.93 12.79
CA ASP A 334 -14.78 -1.58 12.91
C ASP A 334 -13.97 -2.63 13.68
N ILE A 335 -14.57 -3.28 14.69
CA ILE A 335 -13.95 -4.28 15.58
C ILE A 335 -14.75 -5.59 15.57
N GLY A 336 -14.04 -6.72 15.60
CA GLY A 336 -14.58 -8.03 15.97
C GLY A 336 -13.92 -8.58 17.23
N ILE A 337 -14.66 -9.43 17.96
CA ILE A 337 -14.14 -10.21 19.09
C ILE A 337 -14.25 -11.67 18.72
N TYR A 338 -13.09 -12.33 18.55
CA TYR A 338 -13.00 -13.67 17.99
C TYR A 338 -12.63 -14.68 19.06
N ILE A 339 -13.30 -15.84 19.02
CA ILE A 339 -13.03 -16.98 19.89
C ILE A 339 -12.87 -18.24 19.04
N ASP A 340 -11.95 -19.13 19.45
CA ASP A 340 -11.87 -20.48 18.90
C ASP A 340 -13.21 -21.21 19.03
N LYS A 341 -13.65 -21.89 17.96
CA LYS A 341 -14.95 -22.57 17.93
C LYS A 341 -15.10 -23.60 19.05
N ASN A 342 -14.02 -24.30 19.41
CA ASN A 342 -14.02 -25.31 20.46
C ASN A 342 -14.17 -24.72 21.87
N ASN A 343 -13.91 -23.42 22.03
CA ASN A 343 -13.98 -22.73 23.31
C ASN A 343 -15.29 -21.96 23.53
N LEU A 344 -16.17 -21.88 22.54
CA LEU A 344 -17.39 -21.06 22.64
C LEU A 344 -18.29 -21.51 23.79
N ASP A 345 -18.68 -22.79 23.83
CA ASP A 345 -19.59 -23.29 24.86
C ASP A 345 -18.98 -23.20 26.26
N ILE A 346 -17.66 -23.44 26.37
CA ILE A 346 -16.93 -23.32 27.62
C ILE A 346 -16.91 -21.86 28.10
N PHE A 347 -16.72 -20.91 27.18
CA PHE A 347 -16.76 -19.49 27.48
C PHE A 347 -18.15 -19.02 27.93
N LEU A 348 -19.22 -19.45 27.23
CA LEU A 348 -20.60 -19.07 27.55
C LEU A 348 -21.05 -19.56 28.94
N ASN A 349 -20.50 -20.70 29.39
CA ASN A 349 -20.76 -21.27 30.71
C ASN A 349 -19.70 -20.91 31.75
N HIS A 350 -18.76 -20.01 31.43
CA HIS A 350 -17.69 -19.65 32.35
C HIS A 350 -18.25 -18.90 33.57
N LYS A 351 -17.77 -19.23 34.78
CA LYS A 351 -18.24 -18.61 36.04
C LYS A 351 -18.18 -17.08 36.07
N ASN A 352 -17.21 -16.49 35.36
CA ASN A 352 -17.02 -15.04 35.27
C ASN A 352 -17.65 -14.41 34.02
N TYR A 353 -18.46 -15.14 33.24
CA TYR A 353 -19.01 -14.69 31.96
C TYR A 353 -19.67 -13.31 32.06
N ASN A 354 -20.57 -13.10 33.03
CA ASN A 354 -21.25 -11.81 33.21
C ASN A 354 -20.29 -10.67 33.56
N GLN A 355 -19.26 -10.94 34.37
CA GLN A 355 -18.25 -9.92 34.71
C GLN A 355 -17.42 -9.54 33.47
N ILE A 356 -17.04 -10.52 32.66
CA ILE A 356 -16.31 -10.32 31.41
C ILE A 356 -17.16 -9.53 30.41
N VAL A 357 -18.44 -9.89 30.26
CA VAL A 357 -19.37 -9.17 29.40
C VAL A 357 -19.47 -7.71 29.83
N ASN A 358 -19.68 -7.44 31.12
CA ASN A 358 -19.78 -6.07 31.63
C ASN A 358 -18.47 -5.29 31.42
N TYR A 359 -17.32 -5.89 31.76
CA TYR A 359 -16.01 -5.26 31.60
C TYR A 359 -15.71 -4.90 30.14
N LEU A 360 -15.86 -5.86 29.23
CA LEU A 360 -15.59 -5.64 27.81
C LEU A 360 -16.62 -4.70 27.17
N SER A 361 -17.88 -4.72 27.61
CA SER A 361 -18.89 -3.75 27.14
C SER A 361 -18.53 -2.32 27.54
N SER A 362 -18.11 -2.10 28.79
CA SER A 362 -17.62 -0.80 29.27
C SER A 362 -16.38 -0.35 28.48
N PHE A 363 -15.41 -1.23 28.31
CA PHE A 363 -14.22 -0.96 27.50
C PHE A 363 -14.55 -0.54 26.06
N LEU A 364 -15.44 -1.26 25.38
CA LEU A 364 -15.86 -0.93 24.01
C LEU A 364 -16.66 0.37 23.94
N ASN A 365 -17.47 0.68 24.96
CA ASN A 365 -18.17 1.95 25.05
C ASN A 365 -17.20 3.13 25.22
N ASP A 366 -16.18 2.98 26.05
CA ASP A 366 -15.16 4.02 26.25
C ASP A 366 -14.29 4.20 24.99
N ILE A 367 -13.95 3.11 24.28
CA ILE A 367 -13.35 3.19 22.93
C ILE A 367 -14.24 4.02 22.01
N LYS A 368 -15.56 3.73 21.97
CA LYS A 368 -16.49 4.46 21.11
C LYS A 368 -16.51 5.96 21.43
N GLN A 369 -16.54 6.32 22.71
CA GLN A 369 -16.55 7.72 23.12
C GLN A 369 -15.28 8.45 22.67
N ILE A 370 -14.09 7.87 22.89
CA ILE A 370 -12.84 8.53 22.51
C ILE A 370 -12.64 8.62 21.00
N ILE A 371 -13.07 7.62 20.22
CA ILE A 371 -12.98 7.70 18.75
C ILE A 371 -13.96 8.74 18.18
N ASP A 372 -15.16 8.87 18.73
CA ASP A 372 -16.14 9.85 18.25
C ASP A 372 -15.66 11.26 18.59
N LEU A 373 -15.17 11.49 19.82
CA LEU A 373 -14.53 12.74 20.22
C LEU A 373 -13.33 13.09 19.31
N THR A 374 -12.50 12.10 18.99
CA THR A 374 -11.36 12.28 18.08
C THR A 374 -11.83 12.73 16.71
N GLU A 375 -12.79 12.02 16.10
CA GLU A 375 -13.28 12.35 14.77
C GLU A 375 -13.94 13.74 14.72
N ASP A 376 -14.59 14.18 15.81
CA ASP A 376 -15.20 15.50 15.90
C ASP A 376 -14.17 16.63 16.02
N THR A 377 -13.08 16.40 16.77
CA THR A 377 -12.08 17.45 17.12
C THR A 377 -10.87 17.51 16.19
N MET A 378 -10.63 16.45 15.42
CA MET A 378 -9.56 16.36 14.44
C MET A 378 -9.62 17.48 13.40
N MET A 379 -8.44 17.89 12.93
CA MET A 379 -8.29 18.96 11.95
C MET A 379 -9.20 18.73 10.73
N LYS A 380 -9.90 19.77 10.29
CA LYS A 380 -10.78 19.78 9.10
C LYS A 380 -10.12 20.50 7.92
N GLU A 381 -10.63 20.28 6.72
CA GLU A 381 -10.16 20.98 5.52
C GLU A 381 -10.24 22.51 5.64
N ASP A 382 -11.25 23.02 6.34
CA ASP A 382 -11.42 24.46 6.56
C ASP A 382 -10.28 25.06 7.39
N GLU A 383 -9.74 24.32 8.37
CA GLU A 383 -8.56 24.74 9.14
C GLU A 383 -7.31 24.80 8.24
N VAL A 384 -7.16 23.85 7.31
CA VAL A 384 -6.05 23.85 6.32
C VAL A 384 -6.16 25.05 5.39
N LEU A 385 -7.35 25.30 4.85
CA LEU A 385 -7.60 26.46 3.97
C LEU A 385 -7.42 27.78 4.71
N TYR A 386 -7.86 27.87 5.96
CA TYR A 386 -7.64 29.04 6.80
C TYR A 386 -6.15 29.32 6.98
N TYR A 387 -5.34 28.30 7.28
CA TYR A 387 -3.89 28.44 7.37
C TYR A 387 -3.28 28.94 6.06
N LEU A 388 -3.60 28.31 4.93
CA LEU A 388 -3.07 28.68 3.61
C LEU A 388 -3.52 30.08 3.15
N LYS A 389 -4.70 30.53 3.56
CA LYS A 389 -5.17 31.89 3.28
C LYS A 389 -4.30 32.94 3.97
N HIS A 390 -3.87 32.68 5.20
CA HIS A 390 -3.11 33.64 6.02
C HIS A 390 -1.59 33.45 5.95
N ASN A 391 -1.09 32.31 5.45
CA ASN A 391 0.33 32.08 5.20
C ASN A 391 0.62 32.06 3.68
N ILE A 392 1.01 33.21 3.14
CA ILE A 392 1.27 33.41 1.71
C ILE A 392 2.43 32.54 1.22
N ASN A 393 3.50 32.40 2.01
CA ASN A 393 4.67 31.62 1.65
C ASN A 393 4.32 30.14 1.51
N ALA A 394 3.61 29.58 2.49
CA ALA A 394 3.11 28.20 2.43
C ALA A 394 2.17 28.01 1.23
N ARG A 395 1.27 28.96 0.96
CA ARG A 395 0.36 28.91 -0.19
C ARG A 395 1.09 28.82 -1.53
N LEU A 396 2.06 29.71 -1.76
CA LEU A 396 2.83 29.74 -3.00
C LEU A 396 3.69 28.47 -3.16
N LYS A 397 4.29 28.00 -2.07
CA LYS A 397 5.07 26.75 -2.05
C LYS A 397 4.21 25.54 -2.43
N LEU A 398 3.05 25.40 -1.80
CA LEU A 398 2.11 24.32 -2.13
C LEU A 398 1.61 24.42 -3.58
N LYS A 399 1.30 25.64 -4.05
CA LYS A 399 0.88 25.85 -5.44
C LYS A 399 1.90 25.30 -6.43
N ASN A 400 3.19 25.62 -6.24
CA ASN A 400 4.26 25.15 -7.12
C ASN A 400 4.36 23.62 -7.15
N ILE A 401 4.22 22.96 -5.99
CA ILE A 401 4.19 21.50 -5.90
C ILE A 401 2.98 20.94 -6.65
N LEU A 402 1.78 21.49 -6.41
CA LEU A 402 0.54 20.99 -7.01
C LEU A 402 0.42 21.27 -8.52
N ASP A 403 1.10 22.28 -9.05
CA ASP A 403 1.15 22.53 -10.49
C ASP A 403 1.87 21.39 -11.24
N ILE A 404 2.91 20.81 -10.63
CA ILE A 404 3.59 19.62 -11.14
C ILE A 404 2.76 18.36 -10.85
N GLU A 405 2.38 18.18 -9.58
CA GLU A 405 1.73 16.96 -9.10
C GLU A 405 0.44 16.64 -9.86
N LEU A 406 -0.35 17.68 -10.17
CA LEU A 406 -1.66 17.53 -10.79
C LEU A 406 -1.62 17.66 -12.32
N SER A 407 -0.44 17.88 -12.93
CA SER A 407 -0.30 18.18 -14.36
C SER A 407 -0.94 17.11 -15.25
N HIS A 408 -0.68 15.83 -14.98
CA HIS A 408 -1.18 14.72 -15.78
C HIS A 408 -2.69 14.50 -15.59
N ILE A 409 -3.18 14.48 -14.34
CA ILE A 409 -4.60 14.25 -14.07
C ILE A 409 -5.48 15.40 -14.58
N LYS A 410 -5.02 16.66 -14.52
CA LYS A 410 -5.75 17.81 -15.09
C LYS A 410 -6.00 17.65 -16.59
N LYS A 411 -5.07 17.02 -17.31
CA LYS A 411 -5.21 16.77 -18.76
C LYS A 411 -6.13 15.58 -19.06
N HIS A 412 -6.05 14.51 -18.28
CA HIS A 412 -6.70 13.24 -18.63
C HIS A 412 -8.03 12.98 -17.90
N ARG A 413 -8.18 13.54 -16.69
CA ARG A 413 -9.39 13.44 -15.85
C ARG A 413 -9.72 14.78 -15.19
N PRO A 414 -9.95 15.84 -15.98
CA PRO A 414 -10.36 17.14 -15.44
C PRO A 414 -11.67 17.06 -14.64
N ASP A 415 -12.52 16.07 -14.93
CA ASP A 415 -13.74 15.77 -14.19
C ASP A 415 -13.44 15.47 -12.71
N ILE A 416 -12.42 14.65 -12.41
CA ILE A 416 -12.00 14.37 -11.02
C ILE A 416 -11.52 15.66 -10.36
N VAL A 417 -10.61 16.39 -11.00
CA VAL A 417 -10.03 17.61 -10.42
C VAL A 417 -11.09 18.68 -10.17
N SER A 418 -12.06 18.83 -11.07
CA SER A 418 -13.15 19.79 -10.92
C SER A 418 -14.08 19.45 -9.75
N SER A 419 -14.17 18.18 -9.36
CA SER A 419 -15.00 17.72 -8.24
C SER A 419 -14.39 18.02 -6.86
N TRP A 420 -13.10 18.38 -6.80
CA TRP A 420 -12.38 18.66 -5.55
C TRP A 420 -12.66 20.07 -5.03
N ALA A 421 -13.74 20.21 -4.26
CA ALA A 421 -14.22 21.50 -3.77
C ALA A 421 -13.16 22.29 -2.97
N TYR A 422 -12.37 21.63 -2.12
CA TYR A 422 -11.36 22.31 -1.31
C TYR A 422 -10.17 22.75 -2.15
N TYR A 423 -9.74 21.92 -3.11
CA TYR A 423 -8.74 22.34 -4.09
C TYR A 423 -9.20 23.53 -4.94
N GLN A 424 -10.47 23.59 -5.35
CA GLN A 424 -11.00 24.75 -6.08
C GLN A 424 -10.95 26.03 -5.23
N ASN A 425 -11.28 25.93 -3.94
CA ASN A 425 -11.14 27.06 -3.01
C ASN A 425 -9.68 27.51 -2.88
N PHE A 426 -8.75 26.58 -2.63
CA PHE A 426 -7.32 26.89 -2.62
C PHE A 426 -6.83 27.55 -3.91
N LYS A 427 -7.26 27.04 -5.07
CA LYS A 427 -6.89 27.60 -6.38
C LYS A 427 -7.36 29.06 -6.52
N SER A 428 -8.55 29.40 -6.04
CA SER A 428 -9.04 30.78 -6.07
C SER A 428 -8.24 31.75 -5.18
N MET A 429 -7.57 31.26 -4.13
CA MET A 429 -6.66 32.06 -3.28
C MET A 429 -5.28 32.28 -3.91
N CYS A 430 -4.96 31.50 -4.94
CA CYS A 430 -3.67 31.54 -5.65
C CYS A 430 -3.71 32.41 -6.91
N ASN A 431 -4.91 32.73 -7.38
CA ASN A 431 -5.16 33.74 -8.40
C ASN A 431 -5.24 35.11 -7.73
#